data_AF-A0A1Y6BFK3-F1
#
_entry.id   AF-A0A1Y6BFK3-F1
#
_cell.length_a   1.000
_cell.length_b   1.000
_cell.length_c   1.000
_cell.angle_alpha   90.00
_cell.angle_beta   90.00
_cell.angle_gamma   90.00
#
_symmetry.space_group_name_H-M   'P 1'
#
loop_
_entity.id
_entity.type
_entity.pdbx_description
1 polymer ?
#
loop_
_entity_poly.entity_id
_entity_poly.type
_entity_poly.pdbx_seq_one_letter_code
_entity_poly.pdbx_strand_id
1 'polypeptide(L)'
;MKFSRFLRFQANAIAISVPISLIAMSSLASASEGEGRSNLAQQTQLPVLKVQKRGIDENQAYGLAEKLGIEAREGFLSEFGVMNYMDEKQFQFIPVKGLGEGYSGEDQFPVLYQAIDFEGVKRIKVLPADEAQNRVQEALMGANIWPSRLFKPDIRASHSTFHAETRDGDVIVRQELDTEVSIDMYYEGIQIVGPGSNMNVVLNGEGASTRTYVAFDQLEPGELIDVISREEAVKACQNLGISSLPEVKKIVPRLVYYAPPQDQQAKVYLPHYECNVTLYDEGRDIETLRHIIPATFDERWSSKIELKGELLGETVVAKVSISGGTPPFKIFWSSSSGFNASGQTAVRFQPTPREKQEYEVVVVKVVDQNGVSTTKRISVEGPFHRRAGGEIDINVGGVRDFGTENAVTNEFGALEQGFINRMSSDGVTKNFSWTGMNAWEQDFKSSQDSSWVDNTDITFYVGHGYGGGFTFENTTQDDSTLYHTDATDDWGDKDLEWLALLSCQVLKDSWSSMSRFERWKQEFDGLHLLLGFHTNAYAWSSFSGKFADNMVRQPFLWWNKPMKVKDAWFSAKDTNQPSGVVAVAMGVFRYDGVSNMNDYFWGKGSVGPDIRDSDIAGYWSISSP
;
A
#
# COMPACT_ATOMS: atom_id res chain seq x y z
N MET A 1 48.60 -19.66 -50.90
CA MET A 1 49.86 -20.35 -51.29
C MET A 1 50.33 -21.18 -50.10
N LYS A 2 50.42 -22.52 -50.27
CA LYS A 2 51.18 -23.58 -49.56
C LYS A 2 51.32 -23.51 -48.00
N PHE A 3 50.72 -24.43 -47.22
CA PHE A 3 51.21 -25.77 -46.80
C PHE A 3 52.64 -25.72 -46.20
N SER A 4 53.05 -26.31 -45.05
CA SER A 4 52.54 -27.45 -44.26
C SER A 4 53.47 -27.81 -43.06
N ARG A 5 52.94 -28.58 -42.09
CA ARG A 5 53.54 -29.71 -41.32
C ARG A 5 54.60 -29.44 -40.23
N PHE A 6 54.37 -29.80 -38.96
CA PHE A 6 54.31 -31.13 -38.27
C PHE A 6 55.67 -31.82 -38.00
N LEU A 7 55.98 -32.05 -36.71
CA LEU A 7 56.84 -33.11 -36.12
C LEU A 7 56.41 -33.23 -34.63
N ARG A 8 55.67 -34.26 -34.18
CA ARG A 8 56.04 -35.65 -33.78
C ARG A 8 57.07 -35.70 -32.64
N PHE A 9 56.68 -36.01 -31.39
CA PHE A 9 56.36 -37.31 -30.73
C PHE A 9 57.53 -37.78 -29.85
N GLN A 10 57.33 -37.94 -28.53
CA GLN A 10 57.56 -39.21 -27.82
C GLN A 10 57.04 -39.16 -26.38
N ALA A 11 56.46 -40.28 -25.97
CA ALA A 11 55.76 -40.54 -24.72
C ALA A 11 56.69 -41.05 -23.62
N ASN A 12 56.30 -40.88 -22.34
CA ASN A 12 56.06 -42.01 -21.43
C ASN A 12 55.62 -41.58 -20.02
N ALA A 13 54.88 -42.51 -19.41
CA ALA A 13 54.57 -42.69 -17.98
C ALA A 13 53.29 -42.04 -17.42
N ILE A 14 52.30 -42.92 -17.22
CA ILE A 14 51.07 -42.76 -16.43
C ILE A 14 51.34 -43.31 -15.02
N ALA A 15 50.86 -42.60 -13.98
CA ALA A 15 50.18 -43.10 -12.76
C ALA A 15 50.12 -41.95 -11.72
N ILE A 16 49.07 -41.12 -11.74
CA ILE A 16 47.87 -41.18 -10.89
C ILE A 16 48.15 -41.03 -9.38
N SER A 17 47.80 -39.85 -8.83
CA SER A 17 46.86 -39.77 -7.69
C SER A 17 46.36 -38.33 -7.46
N VAL A 18 45.05 -38.15 -7.69
CA VAL A 18 44.10 -37.14 -7.14
C VAL A 18 44.30 -35.66 -7.50
N PRO A 19 43.50 -35.11 -8.43
CA PRO A 19 43.23 -33.68 -8.48
C PRO A 19 42.00 -33.33 -7.62
N ILE A 20 42.19 -32.32 -6.79
CA ILE A 20 41.15 -31.48 -6.21
C ILE A 20 40.36 -30.85 -7.36
N SER A 21 39.10 -31.25 -7.52
CA SER A 21 38.20 -30.59 -8.47
C SER A 21 37.74 -29.26 -7.88
N LEU A 22 38.31 -28.17 -8.39
CA LEU A 22 37.63 -26.88 -8.47
C LEU A 22 36.34 -27.09 -9.29
N ILE A 23 35.18 -27.01 -8.66
CA ILE A 23 33.90 -26.93 -9.39
C ILE A 23 33.65 -25.45 -9.67
N ALA A 24 33.81 -25.07 -10.93
CA ALA A 24 33.21 -23.87 -11.48
C ALA A 24 31.69 -24.12 -11.57
N MET A 25 30.91 -23.44 -10.72
CA MET A 25 29.47 -23.29 -10.92
C MET A 25 29.22 -21.98 -11.66
N SER A 26 29.09 -22.08 -12.97
CA SER A 26 28.46 -21.05 -13.80
C SER A 26 27.56 -21.73 -14.82
N SER A 27 26.35 -21.19 -14.97
CA SER A 27 25.32 -21.51 -15.97
C SER A 27 24.62 -22.86 -15.86
N LEU A 28 23.60 -22.92 -15.00
CA LEU A 28 22.37 -23.71 -15.22
C LEU A 28 21.19 -22.96 -14.56
N ALA A 29 20.83 -21.82 -15.13
CA ALA A 29 19.63 -21.06 -14.78
C ALA A 29 19.03 -20.46 -16.05
N SER A 30 18.55 -21.32 -16.96
CA SER A 30 17.80 -20.87 -18.14
C SER A 30 17.02 -22.01 -18.82
N ALA A 31 16.39 -22.91 -18.05
CA ALA A 31 15.61 -24.01 -18.65
C ALA A 31 14.39 -24.50 -17.85
N SER A 32 13.92 -23.80 -16.82
CA SER A 32 12.69 -24.22 -16.09
C SER A 32 11.61 -23.13 -15.95
N GLU A 33 11.83 -21.92 -16.49
CA GLU A 33 10.83 -20.83 -16.40
C GLU A 33 9.79 -20.84 -17.55
N GLY A 34 9.98 -21.69 -18.57
CA GLY A 34 9.12 -21.72 -19.76
C GLY A 34 7.97 -22.72 -19.73
N GLU A 35 8.10 -23.87 -19.06
CA GLU A 35 7.13 -24.98 -19.16
C GLU A 35 5.99 -24.92 -18.11
N GLY A 36 6.14 -24.12 -17.04
CA GLY A 36 5.10 -23.98 -16.00
C GLY A 36 4.05 -22.91 -16.28
N ARG A 37 4.33 -21.93 -17.16
CA ARG A 37 3.42 -20.80 -17.42
C ARG A 37 2.39 -21.05 -18.53
N SER A 38 2.53 -22.12 -19.32
CA SER A 38 1.68 -22.37 -20.49
C SER A 38 0.36 -23.09 -20.20
N ASN A 39 0.19 -23.74 -19.04
CA ASN A 39 -1.01 -24.55 -18.74
C ASN A 39 -2.12 -23.80 -17.98
N LEU A 40 -1.82 -22.67 -17.32
CA LEU A 40 -2.85 -21.88 -16.62
C LEU A 40 -3.77 -21.12 -17.59
N ALA A 41 -3.31 -20.85 -18.81
CA ALA A 41 -4.08 -20.15 -19.85
C ALA A 41 -5.21 -21.00 -20.49
N GLN A 42 -5.40 -22.25 -20.04
CA GLN A 42 -6.40 -23.18 -20.58
C GLN A 42 -7.43 -23.68 -19.56
N GLN A 43 -7.35 -23.28 -18.29
CA GLN A 43 -8.35 -23.67 -17.30
C GLN A 43 -9.65 -22.90 -17.56
N THR A 44 -10.59 -23.54 -18.22
CA THR A 44 -11.94 -23.00 -18.48
C THR A 44 -12.85 -23.10 -17.27
N GLN A 45 -12.48 -23.92 -16.28
CA GLN A 45 -13.23 -24.11 -15.05
C GLN A 45 -12.30 -24.17 -13.84
N LEU A 46 -12.73 -23.53 -12.75
CA LEU A 46 -12.04 -23.54 -11.47
C LEU A 46 -13.01 -23.76 -10.32
N PRO A 47 -12.60 -24.43 -9.24
CA PRO A 47 -13.47 -24.58 -8.07
C PRO A 47 -13.61 -23.25 -7.34
N VAL A 48 -14.80 -23.02 -6.81
CA VAL A 48 -15.01 -22.09 -5.71
C VAL A 48 -14.38 -22.69 -4.46
N LEU A 49 -13.49 -21.98 -3.78
CA LEU A 49 -12.86 -22.50 -2.56
C LEU A 49 -13.77 -22.18 -1.36
N LYS A 50 -14.29 -23.20 -0.68
CA LYS A 50 -15.18 -23.04 0.46
C LYS A 50 -14.39 -22.86 1.75
N VAL A 51 -14.79 -21.89 2.56
CA VAL A 51 -14.24 -21.66 3.90
C VAL A 51 -14.83 -22.69 4.86
N GLN A 52 -14.00 -23.61 5.34
CA GLN A 52 -14.37 -24.64 6.33
C GLN A 52 -14.25 -24.12 7.75
N LYS A 53 -13.13 -23.46 8.03
CA LYS A 53 -12.84 -22.80 9.31
C LYS A 53 -12.27 -21.44 9.01
N ARG A 54 -12.83 -20.42 9.67
CA ARG A 54 -12.37 -19.05 9.58
C ARG A 54 -11.24 -18.81 10.58
N GLY A 55 -10.16 -18.18 10.12
CA GLY A 55 -9.08 -17.73 10.98
C GLY A 55 -8.38 -18.85 11.77
N ILE A 56 -7.45 -18.43 12.63
CA ILE A 56 -6.84 -19.30 13.64
C ILE A 56 -7.61 -19.19 14.96
N ASP A 57 -7.62 -20.26 15.75
CA ASP A 57 -8.21 -20.25 17.09
C ASP A 57 -7.20 -19.81 18.17
N GLU A 58 -7.69 -19.65 19.41
CA GLU A 58 -6.86 -19.25 20.55
C GLU A 58 -5.66 -20.19 20.77
N ASN A 59 -5.85 -21.51 20.72
CA ASN A 59 -4.75 -22.45 20.95
C ASN A 59 -3.67 -22.32 19.86
N GLN A 60 -4.08 -22.16 18.61
CA GLN A 60 -3.17 -21.90 17.49
C GLN A 60 -2.42 -20.57 17.68
N ALA A 61 -3.11 -19.50 18.09
CA ALA A 61 -2.51 -18.19 18.31
C ALA A 61 -1.51 -18.19 19.48
N TYR A 62 -1.87 -18.77 20.63
CA TYR A 62 -0.97 -18.90 21.78
C TYR A 62 0.22 -19.82 21.48
N GLY A 63 -0.01 -20.93 20.77
CA GLY A 63 1.07 -21.81 20.32
C GLY A 63 2.04 -21.12 19.37
N LEU A 64 1.53 -20.33 18.43
CA LEU A 64 2.37 -19.53 17.52
C LEU A 64 3.15 -18.46 18.30
N ALA A 65 2.48 -17.75 19.23
CA ALA A 65 3.11 -16.73 20.06
C ALA A 65 4.27 -17.30 20.88
N GLU A 66 4.09 -18.46 21.52
CA GLU A 66 5.15 -19.15 22.27
C GLU A 66 6.38 -19.44 21.38
N LYS A 67 6.16 -19.96 20.15
CA LYS A 67 7.25 -20.32 19.24
C LYS A 67 7.97 -19.10 18.64
N LEU A 68 7.28 -17.98 18.50
CA LEU A 68 7.83 -16.73 17.98
C LEU A 68 8.37 -15.79 19.07
N GLY A 69 8.33 -16.21 20.34
CA GLY A 69 8.79 -15.38 21.46
C GLY A 69 7.91 -14.16 21.72
N ILE A 70 6.63 -14.23 21.36
CA ILE A 70 5.66 -13.16 21.52
C ILE A 70 5.06 -13.24 22.91
N GLU A 71 5.11 -12.14 23.66
CA GLU A 71 4.33 -11.99 24.89
C GLU A 71 2.85 -11.85 24.52
N ALA A 72 2.10 -12.95 24.66
CA ALA A 72 0.68 -12.98 24.36
C ALA A 72 -0.07 -12.01 25.29
N ARG A 73 -0.88 -11.14 24.68
CA ARG A 73 -1.64 -10.08 25.36
C ARG A 73 -3.03 -9.97 24.77
N GLU A 74 -3.97 -9.44 25.54
CA GLU A 74 -5.33 -9.21 25.05
C GLU A 74 -5.32 -8.34 23.77
N GLY A 75 -6.18 -8.65 22.81
CA GLY A 75 -6.27 -7.95 21.52
C GLY A 75 -5.28 -8.41 20.43
N PHE A 76 -4.32 -9.30 20.73
CA PHE A 76 -3.43 -9.86 19.70
C PHE A 76 -4.13 -10.86 18.75
N LEU A 77 -5.30 -11.37 19.12
CA LEU A 77 -6.18 -12.20 18.31
C LEU A 77 -7.55 -11.52 18.22
N SER A 78 -7.99 -11.22 17.01
CA SER A 78 -9.33 -10.64 16.77
C SER A 78 -10.44 -11.69 16.92
N GLU A 79 -11.69 -11.24 17.07
CA GLU A 79 -12.87 -12.11 17.05
C GLU A 79 -13.05 -12.91 15.74
N PHE A 80 -12.40 -12.48 14.66
CA PHE A 80 -12.42 -13.15 13.36
C PHE A 80 -11.21 -14.08 13.13
N GLY A 81 -10.41 -14.35 14.17
CA GLY A 81 -9.29 -15.28 14.11
C GLY A 81 -8.06 -14.74 13.35
N VAL A 82 -7.93 -13.42 13.22
CA VAL A 82 -6.70 -12.75 12.78
C VAL A 82 -5.78 -12.51 13.96
N MET A 83 -4.55 -13.02 13.89
CA MET A 83 -3.49 -12.63 14.82
C MET A 83 -2.80 -11.36 14.31
N ASN A 84 -2.70 -10.35 15.18
CA ASN A 84 -2.10 -9.06 14.86
C ASN A 84 -1.27 -8.57 16.06
N TYR A 85 0.04 -8.71 15.95
CA TYR A 85 1.01 -8.32 16.96
C TYR A 85 2.05 -7.38 16.37
N MET A 86 2.45 -6.38 17.16
CA MET A 86 3.62 -5.55 16.92
C MET A 86 4.26 -5.15 18.25
N ASP A 87 5.58 -5.27 18.34
CA ASP A 87 6.42 -4.62 19.34
C ASP A 87 6.88 -3.26 18.81
N GLU A 88 6.17 -2.20 19.16
CA GLU A 88 6.46 -0.82 18.74
C GLU A 88 7.86 -0.32 19.15
N LYS A 89 8.53 -1.00 20.10
CA LYS A 89 9.90 -0.64 20.51
C LYS A 89 10.96 -1.34 19.68
N GLN A 90 10.63 -2.44 19.03
CA GLN A 90 11.60 -3.31 18.35
C GLN A 90 11.33 -3.43 16.85
N PHE A 91 10.10 -3.21 16.39
CA PHE A 91 9.77 -3.20 14.97
C PHE A 91 10.52 -2.09 14.23
N GLN A 92 11.30 -2.47 13.20
CA GLN A 92 12.15 -1.57 12.42
C GLN A 92 12.93 -0.58 13.30
N PHE A 93 13.52 -1.10 14.37
CA PHE A 93 14.17 -0.29 15.39
C PHE A 93 15.38 0.46 14.83
N ILE A 94 15.39 1.77 15.05
CA ILE A 94 16.54 2.62 14.78
C ILE A 94 17.04 3.22 16.10
N PRO A 95 18.31 2.98 16.49
CA PRO A 95 18.93 3.63 17.63
C PRO A 95 18.90 5.15 17.52
N VAL A 96 18.41 5.80 18.57
CA VAL A 96 18.37 7.28 18.68
C VAL A 96 18.92 7.74 20.04
N LYS A 97 19.45 8.97 20.07
CA LYS A 97 19.88 9.67 21.27
C LYS A 97 18.91 10.81 21.55
N GLY A 98 18.30 10.84 22.73
CA GLY A 98 17.51 11.99 23.17
C GLY A 98 18.42 13.17 23.48
N LEU A 99 18.13 14.32 22.88
CA LEU A 99 18.86 15.57 23.09
C LEU A 99 18.09 16.57 23.98
N GLY A 100 16.85 16.25 24.33
CA GLY A 100 16.03 17.04 25.25
C GLY A 100 14.62 17.32 24.71
N GLU A 101 13.88 18.12 25.48
CA GLU A 101 12.56 18.64 25.14
C GLU A 101 12.69 20.08 24.65
N GLY A 102 11.95 20.42 23.60
CA GLY A 102 11.77 21.78 23.09
C GLY A 102 10.64 22.53 23.78
N TYR A 103 10.32 23.69 23.22
CA TYR A 103 9.04 24.34 23.51
C TYR A 103 7.88 23.42 23.07
N SER A 104 6.75 23.55 23.75
CA SER A 104 5.54 22.81 23.39
C SER A 104 5.09 23.22 21.99
N GLY A 105 4.92 22.23 21.10
CA GLY A 105 4.38 22.44 19.77
C GLY A 105 2.87 22.59 19.81
N GLU A 106 2.22 22.16 18.74
CA GLU A 106 0.77 22.11 18.67
C GLU A 106 0.14 21.30 19.83
N ASP A 107 -1.04 21.72 20.30
CA ASP A 107 -1.78 21.12 21.42
C ASP A 107 -1.00 21.05 22.76
N GLN A 108 0.03 21.88 22.93
CA GLN A 108 0.91 21.91 24.11
C GLN A 108 1.69 20.60 24.35
N PHE A 109 1.83 19.75 23.33
CA PHE A 109 2.64 18.54 23.44
C PHE A 109 4.14 18.86 23.33
N PRO A 110 5.01 18.17 24.08
CA PRO A 110 6.43 18.43 24.04
C PRO A 110 7.01 18.01 22.69
N VAL A 111 7.76 18.92 22.07
CA VAL A 111 8.63 18.59 20.94
C VAL A 111 9.85 17.84 21.46
N LEU A 112 10.15 16.65 20.91
CA LEU A 112 11.31 15.85 21.32
C LEU A 112 12.42 15.91 20.29
N TYR A 113 13.60 16.34 20.73
CA TYR A 113 14.81 16.30 19.91
C TYR A 113 15.44 14.92 20.01
N GLN A 114 15.32 14.12 18.95
CA GLN A 114 15.89 12.78 18.85
C GLN A 114 16.86 12.71 17.69
N ALA A 115 18.14 12.44 17.99
CA ALA A 115 19.18 12.29 16.98
C ALA A 115 19.41 10.83 16.60
N ILE A 116 19.55 10.54 15.31
CA ILE A 116 19.87 9.20 14.81
C ILE A 116 21.28 8.81 15.24
N ASP A 117 21.43 7.66 15.90
CA ASP A 117 22.75 7.09 16.21
C ASP A 117 23.22 6.21 15.05
N PHE A 118 23.76 6.83 14.00
CA PHE A 118 24.22 6.13 12.78
C PHE A 118 25.23 5.01 13.07
N GLU A 119 26.10 5.19 14.06
CA GLU A 119 27.03 4.14 14.49
C GLU A 119 26.30 2.97 15.18
N GLY A 120 25.21 3.26 15.90
CA GLY A 120 24.29 2.26 16.41
C GLY A 120 23.60 1.48 15.30
N VAL A 121 23.12 2.19 14.27
CA VAL A 121 22.50 1.58 13.09
C VAL A 121 23.46 0.60 12.41
N LYS A 122 24.70 0.99 12.12
CA LYS A 122 25.72 0.12 11.51
C LYS A 122 26.04 -1.16 12.30
N ARG A 123 25.62 -1.24 13.57
CA ARG A 123 25.81 -2.41 14.44
C ARG A 123 24.58 -3.31 14.54
N ILE A 124 23.47 -2.94 13.91
CA ILE A 124 22.27 -3.77 13.85
C ILE A 124 22.63 -5.09 13.15
N LYS A 125 22.14 -6.18 13.74
CA LYS A 125 22.25 -7.52 13.17
C LYS A 125 20.85 -8.00 12.83
N VAL A 126 20.74 -8.67 11.70
CA VAL A 126 19.51 -9.31 11.26
C VAL A 126 19.69 -10.83 11.32
N LEU A 127 18.57 -11.54 11.48
CA LEU A 127 18.57 -12.98 11.39
C LEU A 127 18.83 -13.39 9.92
N PRO A 128 19.66 -14.40 9.63
CA PRO A 128 19.82 -14.87 8.25
C PRO A 128 18.47 -15.32 7.65
N ALA A 129 18.26 -15.02 6.37
CA ALA A 129 16.99 -15.27 5.68
C ALA A 129 16.55 -16.74 5.73
N ASP A 130 17.47 -17.68 5.55
CA ASP A 130 17.21 -19.12 5.62
C ASP A 130 16.85 -19.58 7.05
N GLU A 131 17.53 -19.04 8.07
CA GLU A 131 17.19 -19.29 9.46
C GLU A 131 15.81 -18.73 9.82
N ALA A 132 15.48 -17.52 9.35
CA ALA A 132 14.17 -16.89 9.54
C ALA A 132 13.05 -17.72 8.91
N GLN A 133 13.24 -18.17 7.66
CA GLN A 133 12.28 -19.02 6.96
C GLN A 133 12.02 -20.32 7.73
N ASN A 134 13.09 -21.02 8.12
CA ASN A 134 12.97 -22.27 8.86
C ASN A 134 12.26 -22.08 10.20
N ARG A 135 12.61 -21.03 10.95
CA ARG A 135 11.99 -20.71 12.24
C ARG A 135 10.49 -20.43 12.10
N VAL A 136 10.09 -19.61 11.14
CA VAL A 136 8.67 -19.28 10.92
C VAL A 136 7.89 -20.50 10.45
N GLN A 137 8.47 -21.30 9.55
CA GLN A 137 7.86 -22.56 9.11
C GLN A 137 7.65 -23.52 10.28
N GLU A 138 8.67 -23.76 11.10
CA GLU A 138 8.58 -24.62 12.28
C GLU A 138 7.54 -24.10 13.29
N ALA A 139 7.46 -22.77 13.49
CA ALA A 139 6.47 -22.15 14.35
C ALA A 139 5.04 -22.37 13.85
N LEU A 140 4.77 -22.17 12.55
CA LEU A 140 3.47 -22.42 11.93
C LEU A 140 3.07 -23.91 11.97
N MET A 141 4.02 -24.81 11.74
CA MET A 141 3.80 -26.25 11.86
C MET A 141 3.51 -26.65 13.30
N GLY A 142 4.31 -26.17 14.26
CA GLY A 142 4.13 -26.45 15.68
C GLY A 142 2.84 -25.88 16.27
N ALA A 143 2.33 -24.79 15.71
CA ALA A 143 1.05 -24.18 16.07
C ALA A 143 -0.15 -24.80 15.34
N ASN A 144 0.05 -25.81 14.49
CA ASN A 144 -0.99 -26.41 13.62
C ASN A 144 -1.71 -25.39 12.72
N ILE A 145 -0.99 -24.37 12.25
CA ILE A 145 -1.49 -23.37 11.29
C ILE A 145 -1.10 -23.75 9.86
N TRP A 146 -0.06 -24.58 9.71
CA TRP A 146 0.48 -24.96 8.41
C TRP A 146 -0.61 -25.50 7.45
N PRO A 147 -0.67 -24.98 6.22
CA PRO A 147 -1.73 -25.30 5.27
C PRO A 147 -1.72 -26.78 4.84
N SER A 148 -2.89 -27.27 4.41
CA SER A 148 -3.03 -28.66 3.95
C SER A 148 -2.22 -28.93 2.68
N ARG A 149 -1.97 -30.21 2.35
CA ARG A 149 -1.19 -30.60 1.16
C ARG A 149 -1.75 -30.03 -0.17
N LEU A 150 -3.03 -29.69 -0.22
CA LEU A 150 -3.67 -29.10 -1.40
C LEU A 150 -3.26 -27.63 -1.62
N PHE A 151 -2.98 -26.91 -0.53
CA PHE A 151 -2.61 -25.49 -0.56
C PHE A 151 -1.12 -25.36 -0.29
N LYS A 152 -0.37 -24.96 -1.31
CA LYS A 152 1.09 -24.88 -1.23
C LYS A 152 1.49 -23.49 -0.71
N PRO A 153 2.21 -23.41 0.41
CA PRO A 153 2.85 -22.17 0.83
C PRO A 153 4.12 -21.92 -0.01
N ASP A 154 4.36 -20.66 -0.34
CA ASP A 154 5.63 -20.13 -0.82
C ASP A 154 6.15 -19.14 0.22
N ILE A 155 7.29 -19.45 0.83
CA ILE A 155 7.85 -18.67 1.93
C ILE A 155 9.03 -17.87 1.39
N ARG A 156 8.98 -16.55 1.58
CA ARG A 156 10.04 -15.64 1.14
C ARG A 156 10.52 -14.84 2.33
N ALA A 157 11.84 -14.70 2.46
CA ALA A 157 12.45 -13.82 3.43
C ALA A 157 13.08 -12.62 2.71
N SER A 158 12.96 -11.46 3.34
CA SER A 158 13.51 -10.19 2.88
C SER A 158 13.83 -9.30 4.08
N HIS A 159 14.37 -8.11 3.85
CA HIS A 159 14.84 -7.22 4.91
C HIS A 159 14.22 -5.83 4.76
N SER A 160 13.74 -5.27 5.87
CA SER A 160 13.57 -3.82 5.91
C SER A 160 14.95 -3.16 5.84
N THR A 161 15.10 -2.12 5.04
CA THR A 161 16.40 -1.45 4.85
C THR A 161 16.30 0.01 5.26
N PHE A 162 17.18 0.44 6.15
CA PHE A 162 17.46 1.85 6.44
C PHE A 162 18.57 2.36 5.54
N HIS A 163 18.38 3.52 4.94
CA HIS A 163 19.36 4.18 4.10
C HIS A 163 19.45 5.65 4.48
N ALA A 164 20.65 6.18 4.72
CA ALA A 164 20.88 7.59 4.96
C ALA A 164 22.08 8.12 4.17
N GLU A 165 21.93 9.32 3.63
CA GLU A 165 22.92 10.04 2.82
C GLU A 165 23.07 11.49 3.31
N THR A 166 24.23 12.10 3.10
CA THR A 166 24.41 13.55 3.29
C THR A 166 23.67 14.34 2.21
N ARG A 167 23.55 15.67 2.38
CA ARG A 167 22.95 16.56 1.38
C ARG A 167 23.62 16.47 -0.01
N ASP A 168 24.92 16.17 -0.02
CA ASP A 168 25.75 15.99 -1.22
C ASP A 168 25.62 14.60 -1.86
N GLY A 169 24.90 13.67 -1.22
CA GLY A 169 24.70 12.30 -1.69
C GLY A 169 25.73 11.28 -1.20
N ASP A 170 26.57 11.63 -0.22
CA ASP A 170 27.49 10.67 0.38
C ASP A 170 26.74 9.72 1.31
N VAL A 171 26.81 8.42 1.03
CA VAL A 171 26.16 7.39 1.85
C VAL A 171 26.78 7.34 3.25
N ILE A 172 25.98 7.63 4.27
CA ILE A 172 26.35 7.53 5.68
C ILE A 172 26.21 6.07 6.15
N VAL A 173 25.07 5.46 5.85
CA VAL A 173 24.76 4.07 6.19
C VAL A 173 23.66 3.52 5.29
N ARG A 174 23.81 2.26 4.87
CA ARG A 174 22.75 1.43 4.31
C ARG A 174 22.76 0.11 5.06
N GLN A 175 21.69 -0.19 5.79
CA GLN A 175 21.66 -1.25 6.79
C GLN A 175 20.32 -1.98 6.79
N GLU A 176 20.37 -3.30 6.80
CA GLU A 176 19.21 -4.16 7.05
C GLU A 176 18.82 -4.08 8.53
N LEU A 177 17.53 -3.91 8.81
CA LEU A 177 17.01 -3.67 10.16
C LEU A 177 16.47 -4.92 10.84
N ASP A 178 15.82 -5.77 10.05
CA ASP A 178 15.11 -6.95 10.50
C ASP A 178 14.99 -7.96 9.34
N THR A 179 14.34 -9.09 9.60
CA THR A 179 14.04 -10.10 8.58
C THR A 179 12.56 -10.37 8.54
N GLU A 180 11.93 -9.95 7.45
CA GLU A 180 10.52 -10.15 7.14
C GLU A 180 10.34 -11.47 6.40
N VAL A 181 9.48 -12.34 6.92
CA VAL A 181 9.09 -13.61 6.31
C VAL A 181 7.63 -13.54 5.90
N SER A 182 7.39 -13.48 4.60
CA SER A 182 6.04 -13.52 4.03
C SER A 182 5.70 -14.93 3.55
N ILE A 183 4.45 -15.36 3.76
CA ILE A 183 3.94 -16.65 3.26
C ILE A 183 2.80 -16.39 2.28
N ASP A 184 3.04 -16.68 1.00
CA ASP A 184 2.01 -16.67 -0.04
C ASP A 184 1.37 -18.05 -0.18
N MET A 185 0.05 -18.10 -0.33
CA MET A 185 -0.69 -19.35 -0.49
C MET A 185 -1.08 -19.61 -1.95
N TYR A 186 -0.99 -20.85 -2.39
CA TYR A 186 -1.36 -21.26 -3.75
C TYR A 186 -2.29 -22.47 -3.75
N TYR A 187 -3.34 -22.42 -4.57
CA TYR A 187 -4.18 -23.57 -4.93
C TYR A 187 -3.92 -23.96 -6.38
N GLU A 188 -3.43 -25.18 -6.62
CA GLU A 188 -3.10 -25.69 -7.97
C GLU A 188 -2.24 -24.72 -8.84
N GLY A 189 -1.35 -23.95 -8.20
CA GLY A 189 -0.47 -22.98 -8.87
C GLY A 189 -1.07 -21.57 -9.05
N ILE A 190 -2.31 -21.35 -8.61
CA ILE A 190 -2.97 -20.04 -8.58
C ILE A 190 -2.80 -19.43 -7.19
N GLN A 191 -2.25 -18.22 -7.13
CA GLN A 191 -2.03 -17.50 -5.87
C GLN A 191 -3.36 -17.08 -5.25
N ILE A 192 -3.47 -17.21 -3.93
CA ILE A 192 -4.52 -16.62 -3.11
C ILE A 192 -4.01 -15.27 -2.63
N VAL A 193 -4.73 -14.19 -2.95
CA VAL A 193 -4.35 -12.81 -2.65
C VAL A 193 -5.46 -12.10 -1.88
N GLY A 194 -5.07 -11.11 -1.09
CA GLY A 194 -5.99 -10.23 -0.37
C GLY A 194 -5.78 -10.29 1.15
N PRO A 195 -6.43 -9.39 1.91
CA PRO A 195 -6.18 -9.26 3.34
C PRO A 195 -6.55 -10.52 4.15
N GLY A 196 -7.44 -11.37 3.65
CA GLY A 196 -7.87 -12.59 4.35
C GLY A 196 -6.86 -13.73 4.34
N SER A 197 -5.83 -13.66 3.48
CA SER A 197 -4.79 -14.69 3.32
C SER A 197 -3.39 -14.18 3.61
N ASN A 198 -3.24 -12.98 4.17
CA ASN A 198 -1.93 -12.38 4.38
C ASN A 198 -1.26 -12.94 5.64
N MET A 199 -0.02 -13.38 5.50
CA MET A 199 0.78 -13.95 6.58
C MET A 199 2.20 -13.39 6.51
N ASN A 200 2.60 -12.73 7.60
CA ASN A 200 3.84 -11.98 7.69
C ASN A 200 4.39 -12.06 9.12
N VAL A 201 5.65 -12.42 9.24
CA VAL A 201 6.39 -12.38 10.50
C VAL A 201 7.70 -11.63 10.30
N VAL A 202 7.94 -10.58 11.09
CA VAL A 202 9.21 -9.85 11.11
C VAL A 202 9.97 -10.22 12.37
N LEU A 203 11.23 -10.61 12.19
CA LEU A 203 12.13 -11.07 13.24
C LEU A 203 13.30 -10.10 13.43
N ASN A 204 13.68 -9.85 14.69
CA ASN A 204 14.93 -9.15 15.00
C ASN A 204 16.16 -10.07 14.88
N GLY A 205 17.36 -9.53 15.14
CA GLY A 205 18.61 -10.28 15.06
C GLY A 205 18.72 -11.48 16.01
N GLU A 206 17.94 -11.49 17.11
CA GLU A 206 17.84 -12.60 18.05
C GLU A 206 16.79 -13.66 17.64
N GLY A 207 16.04 -13.39 16.57
CA GLY A 207 14.96 -14.25 16.07
C GLY A 207 13.66 -14.19 16.85
N ALA A 208 13.46 -13.16 17.67
CA ALA A 208 12.18 -12.84 18.29
C ALA A 208 11.30 -12.05 17.31
N SER A 209 10.00 -12.34 17.28
CA SER A 209 9.06 -11.60 16.44
C SER A 209 8.85 -10.18 16.96
N THR A 210 9.06 -9.19 16.10
CA THR A 210 8.72 -7.78 16.35
C THR A 210 7.42 -7.37 15.66
N ARG A 211 6.98 -8.12 14.66
CA ARG A 211 5.69 -7.99 13.97
C ARG A 211 5.20 -9.38 13.59
N THR A 212 3.93 -9.68 13.86
CA THR A 212 3.27 -10.87 13.34
C THR A 212 1.86 -10.52 12.90
N TYR A 213 1.54 -10.79 11.64
CA TYR A 213 0.20 -10.74 11.10
C TYR A 213 -0.13 -12.09 10.48
N VAL A 214 -1.20 -12.72 10.94
CA VAL A 214 -1.67 -14.00 10.38
C VAL A 214 -3.17 -13.91 10.18
N ALA A 215 -3.57 -13.83 8.92
CA ALA A 215 -4.93 -14.04 8.46
C ALA A 215 -4.94 -15.28 7.55
N PHE A 216 -5.68 -16.31 7.95
CA PHE A 216 -5.69 -17.60 7.25
C PHE A 216 -7.01 -18.33 7.46
N ASP A 217 -7.63 -18.77 6.37
CA ASP A 217 -8.79 -19.66 6.40
C ASP A 217 -8.40 -21.08 5.99
N GLN A 218 -9.06 -22.07 6.61
CA GLN A 218 -9.01 -23.44 6.11
C GLN A 218 -10.01 -23.58 4.97
N LEU A 219 -9.51 -23.99 3.80
CA LEU A 219 -10.27 -24.04 2.56
C LEU A 219 -10.44 -25.47 2.06
N GLU A 220 -11.51 -25.71 1.31
CA GLU A 220 -11.69 -26.92 0.49
C GLU A 220 -12.20 -26.56 -0.92
N PRO A 221 -11.85 -27.34 -1.96
CA PRO A 221 -12.44 -27.16 -3.29
C PRO A 221 -13.94 -27.48 -3.28
N GLY A 222 -14.73 -26.58 -3.86
CA GLY A 222 -16.17 -26.68 -3.98
C GLY A 222 -16.66 -26.96 -5.40
N GLU A 223 -17.79 -26.35 -5.74
CA GLU A 223 -18.36 -26.42 -7.09
C GLU A 223 -17.44 -25.75 -8.11
N LEU A 224 -17.35 -26.33 -9.32
CA LEU A 224 -16.64 -25.72 -10.44
C LEU A 224 -17.48 -24.62 -11.07
N ILE A 225 -16.83 -23.51 -11.42
CA ILE A 225 -17.42 -22.40 -12.16
C ILE A 225 -16.63 -22.13 -13.43
N ASP A 226 -17.31 -21.62 -14.44
CA ASP A 226 -16.66 -21.18 -15.67
C ASP A 226 -15.82 -19.92 -15.42
N VAL A 227 -14.59 -19.97 -15.91
CA VAL A 227 -13.63 -18.86 -15.86
C VAL A 227 -13.66 -18.12 -17.19
N ILE A 228 -13.85 -16.80 -17.14
CA ILE A 228 -13.86 -15.96 -18.34
C ILE A 228 -12.48 -15.99 -19.02
N SER A 229 -12.48 -15.88 -20.34
CA SER A 229 -11.25 -15.87 -21.14
C SER A 229 -10.36 -14.67 -20.79
N ARG A 230 -9.07 -14.76 -21.16
CA ARG A 230 -8.14 -13.65 -20.97
C ARG A 230 -8.57 -12.41 -21.75
N GLU A 231 -9.14 -12.58 -22.93
CA GLU A 231 -9.66 -11.50 -23.77
C GLU A 231 -10.85 -10.79 -23.11
N GLU A 232 -11.75 -11.54 -22.47
CA GLU A 232 -12.85 -10.98 -21.69
C GLU A 232 -12.34 -10.27 -20.43
N ALA A 233 -11.33 -10.84 -19.76
CA ALA A 233 -10.69 -10.21 -18.62
C ALA A 233 -10.03 -8.87 -19.00
N VAL A 234 -9.34 -8.78 -20.15
CA VAL A 234 -8.77 -7.52 -20.65
C VAL A 234 -9.88 -6.46 -20.85
N LYS A 235 -10.99 -6.83 -21.49
CA LYS A 235 -12.13 -5.92 -21.69
C LYS A 235 -12.75 -5.48 -20.36
N ALA A 236 -12.88 -6.40 -19.41
CA ALA A 236 -13.41 -6.10 -18.09
C ALA A 236 -12.48 -5.18 -17.29
N CYS A 237 -11.15 -5.38 -17.36
CA CYS A 237 -10.17 -4.46 -16.78
C CYS A 237 -10.28 -3.06 -17.41
N GLN A 238 -10.39 -2.93 -18.73
CA GLN A 238 -10.56 -1.63 -19.41
C GLN A 238 -11.77 -0.84 -18.89
N ASN A 239 -12.86 -1.55 -18.57
CA ASN A 239 -14.09 -0.95 -18.08
C ASN A 239 -14.03 -0.44 -16.63
N LEU A 240 -12.92 -0.65 -15.91
CA LEU A 240 -12.73 -0.15 -14.54
C LEU A 240 -12.60 1.37 -14.44
N GLY A 241 -12.58 2.12 -15.55
CA GLY A 241 -12.41 3.58 -15.54
C GLY A 241 -11.16 4.10 -16.17
N ILE A 242 -10.33 3.17 -16.62
CA ILE A 242 -9.09 3.44 -17.33
C ILE A 242 -9.34 4.14 -18.67
N SER A 243 -10.56 4.11 -19.20
CA SER A 243 -10.90 4.78 -20.46
C SER A 243 -10.80 6.32 -20.43
N SER A 244 -10.82 6.95 -19.25
CA SER A 244 -10.63 8.40 -19.08
C SER A 244 -9.19 8.80 -18.81
N LEU A 245 -8.25 7.84 -18.82
CA LEU A 245 -6.83 8.06 -18.59
C LEU A 245 -6.07 8.32 -19.89
N PRO A 246 -4.78 8.71 -19.81
CA PRO A 246 -3.85 8.70 -20.94
C PRO A 246 -3.85 7.36 -21.71
N GLU A 247 -3.15 7.33 -22.84
CA GLU A 247 -3.15 6.17 -23.75
C GLU A 247 -2.84 4.86 -22.99
N VAL A 248 -3.78 3.91 -23.02
CA VAL A 248 -3.57 2.59 -22.40
C VAL A 248 -2.55 1.80 -23.21
N LYS A 249 -1.31 1.74 -22.70
CA LYS A 249 -0.22 1.01 -23.34
C LYS A 249 -0.39 -0.50 -23.22
N LYS A 250 -0.77 -0.98 -22.03
CA LYS A 250 -0.76 -2.41 -21.73
C LYS A 250 -1.72 -2.78 -20.61
N ILE A 251 -2.41 -3.91 -20.78
CA ILE A 251 -3.20 -4.56 -19.74
C ILE A 251 -2.80 -6.03 -19.65
N VAL A 252 -2.39 -6.47 -18.47
CA VAL A 252 -1.98 -7.86 -18.19
C VAL A 252 -2.80 -8.42 -17.03
N PRO A 253 -3.94 -9.07 -17.32
CA PRO A 253 -4.70 -9.74 -16.27
C PRO A 253 -3.97 -11.01 -15.81
N ARG A 254 -3.93 -11.23 -14.50
CA ARG A 254 -3.36 -12.42 -13.86
C ARG A 254 -4.41 -13.13 -13.02
N LEU A 255 -4.63 -14.41 -13.27
CA LEU A 255 -5.60 -15.22 -12.53
C LEU A 255 -5.11 -15.47 -11.10
N VAL A 256 -5.97 -15.21 -10.12
CA VAL A 256 -5.75 -15.34 -8.67
C VAL A 256 -7.02 -15.84 -7.99
N TYR A 257 -6.94 -16.29 -6.75
CA TYR A 257 -8.09 -16.39 -5.85
C TYR A 257 -8.12 -15.18 -4.92
N TYR A 258 -9.30 -14.60 -4.70
CA TYR A 258 -9.44 -13.47 -3.77
C TYR A 258 -9.88 -13.94 -2.38
N ALA A 259 -9.07 -13.60 -1.38
CA ALA A 259 -9.34 -13.73 0.05
C ALA A 259 -9.70 -12.37 0.65
N PRO A 260 -10.99 -12.05 0.82
CA PRO A 260 -11.41 -10.78 1.42
C PRO A 260 -11.00 -10.68 2.89
N PRO A 261 -10.98 -9.47 3.48
CA PRO A 261 -10.77 -9.28 4.91
C PRO A 261 -11.62 -10.20 5.79
N GLN A 262 -11.08 -10.67 6.92
CA GLN A 262 -11.75 -11.67 7.77
C GLN A 262 -13.08 -11.20 8.38
N ASP A 263 -13.21 -9.90 8.62
CA ASP A 263 -14.45 -9.24 9.07
C ASP A 263 -15.53 -9.15 7.97
N GLN A 264 -15.17 -9.40 6.70
CA GLN A 264 -16.14 -9.62 5.61
C GLN A 264 -16.92 -10.92 5.82
N GLN A 265 -16.37 -11.86 6.58
CA GLN A 265 -17.00 -13.14 6.89
C GLN A 265 -17.40 -13.92 5.64
N ALA A 266 -16.51 -13.95 4.64
CA ALA A 266 -16.74 -14.70 3.43
C ALA A 266 -16.95 -16.19 3.73
N LYS A 267 -17.79 -16.82 2.90
CA LYS A 267 -18.03 -18.26 2.94
C LYS A 267 -17.25 -18.99 1.85
N VAL A 268 -16.83 -18.24 0.82
CA VAL A 268 -16.06 -18.76 -0.30
C VAL A 268 -15.03 -17.75 -0.78
N TYR A 269 -13.94 -18.25 -1.36
CA TYR A 269 -13.01 -17.49 -2.18
C TYR A 269 -13.25 -17.85 -3.65
N LEU A 270 -13.35 -16.83 -4.48
CA LEU A 270 -13.65 -16.95 -5.90
C LEU A 270 -12.41 -16.62 -6.73
N PRO A 271 -12.25 -17.27 -7.90
CA PRO A 271 -11.23 -16.86 -8.85
C PRO A 271 -11.52 -15.44 -9.34
N HIS A 272 -10.47 -14.63 -9.43
CA HIS A 272 -10.45 -13.25 -9.86
C HIS A 272 -9.30 -13.04 -10.84
N TYR A 273 -9.39 -11.99 -11.66
CA TYR A 273 -8.25 -11.46 -12.39
C TYR A 273 -7.73 -10.21 -11.68
N GLU A 274 -6.46 -10.22 -11.35
CA GLU A 274 -5.71 -9.01 -11.01
C GLU A 274 -5.37 -8.24 -12.30
N CYS A 275 -5.88 -7.02 -12.42
CA CYS A 275 -5.63 -6.12 -13.53
C CYS A 275 -4.35 -5.31 -13.27
N ASN A 276 -3.28 -5.63 -14.01
CA ASN A 276 -2.09 -4.79 -14.08
C ASN A 276 -2.18 -3.92 -15.34
N VAL A 277 -2.16 -2.60 -15.16
CA VAL A 277 -2.38 -1.62 -16.22
C VAL A 277 -1.20 -0.66 -16.25
N THR A 278 -0.63 -0.50 -17.44
CA THR A 278 0.39 0.50 -17.72
C THR A 278 -0.20 1.50 -18.71
N LEU A 279 -0.20 2.77 -18.32
CA LEU A 279 -0.56 3.91 -19.15
C LEU A 279 0.69 4.48 -19.81
N TYR A 280 0.49 5.16 -20.93
CA TYR A 280 1.53 5.93 -21.59
C TYR A 280 1.11 7.38 -21.64
N ASP A 281 1.97 8.24 -21.09
CA ASP A 281 1.75 9.67 -21.09
C ASP A 281 3.06 10.42 -21.30
N GLU A 282 3.05 11.33 -22.28
CA GLU A 282 4.19 12.17 -22.69
C GLU A 282 5.55 11.44 -22.76
N GLY A 283 5.59 10.21 -23.29
CA GLY A 283 6.85 9.47 -23.40
C GLY A 283 7.15 8.49 -22.27
N ARG A 284 6.30 8.41 -21.25
CA ARG A 284 6.58 7.70 -19.99
C ARG A 284 5.54 6.62 -19.71
N ASP A 285 5.96 5.58 -19.00
CA ASP A 285 5.09 4.52 -18.51
C ASP A 285 4.61 4.86 -17.10
N ILE A 286 3.30 4.95 -16.91
CA ILE A 286 2.66 5.19 -15.60
C ILE A 286 1.96 3.90 -15.17
N GLU A 287 2.26 3.46 -13.95
CA GLU A 287 1.73 2.22 -13.41
C GLU A 287 0.56 2.52 -12.47
N THR A 288 -0.59 1.87 -12.71
CA THR A 288 -1.78 2.11 -11.88
C THR A 288 -1.74 1.27 -10.61
N LEU A 289 -2.56 1.65 -9.62
CA LEU A 289 -2.89 0.74 -8.52
C LEU A 289 -3.53 -0.54 -9.09
N ARG A 290 -3.23 -1.68 -8.46
CA ARG A 290 -3.77 -2.98 -8.90
C ARG A 290 -5.22 -3.15 -8.47
N HIS A 291 -6.05 -3.58 -9.41
CA HIS A 291 -7.45 -3.97 -9.18
C HIS A 291 -7.66 -5.46 -9.31
N ILE A 292 -8.76 -5.95 -8.74
CA ILE A 292 -9.26 -7.28 -9.02
C ILE A 292 -10.67 -7.21 -9.59
N ILE A 293 -10.96 -8.11 -10.53
CA ILE A 293 -12.30 -8.33 -11.08
C ILE A 293 -12.67 -9.81 -10.93
N PRO A 294 -13.94 -10.17 -10.73
CA PRO A 294 -14.35 -11.56 -10.68
C PRO A 294 -14.01 -12.26 -12.00
N ALA A 295 -13.44 -13.47 -11.93
CA ALA A 295 -13.07 -14.23 -13.13
C ALA A 295 -14.25 -15.04 -13.69
N THR A 296 -15.49 -14.70 -13.33
CA THR A 296 -16.71 -15.39 -13.77
C THR A 296 -17.84 -14.39 -14.04
N PHE A 297 -18.71 -14.71 -14.99
CA PHE A 297 -19.97 -14.00 -15.22
C PHE A 297 -21.17 -14.74 -14.61
N ASP A 298 -20.96 -15.84 -13.88
CA ASP A 298 -22.04 -16.57 -13.23
C ASP A 298 -22.71 -15.68 -12.17
N GLU A 299 -23.96 -15.32 -12.44
CA GLU A 299 -24.76 -14.43 -11.57
C GLU A 299 -25.03 -15.04 -10.19
N ARG A 300 -24.78 -16.34 -9.97
CA ARG A 300 -24.82 -16.93 -8.61
C ARG A 300 -23.70 -16.42 -7.71
N TRP A 301 -22.58 -16.02 -8.30
CA TRP A 301 -21.34 -15.68 -7.58
C TRP A 301 -20.93 -14.22 -7.78
N SER A 302 -21.29 -13.62 -8.92
CA SER A 302 -20.95 -12.23 -9.25
C SER A 302 -22.20 -11.38 -9.33
N SER A 303 -22.19 -10.24 -8.65
CA SER A 303 -23.32 -9.31 -8.69
C SER A 303 -23.33 -8.53 -10.01
N LYS A 304 -24.51 -8.43 -10.62
CA LYS A 304 -24.79 -7.55 -11.74
C LYS A 304 -25.56 -6.35 -11.23
N ILE A 305 -25.07 -5.17 -11.58
CA ILE A 305 -25.69 -3.91 -11.14
C ILE A 305 -26.13 -3.06 -12.32
N GLU A 306 -27.29 -2.44 -12.18
CA GLU A 306 -27.80 -1.42 -13.09
C GLU A 306 -27.83 -0.08 -12.35
N LEU A 307 -27.10 0.90 -12.88
CA LEU A 307 -27.03 2.25 -12.34
C LEU A 307 -27.81 3.19 -13.25
N LYS A 308 -28.72 3.97 -12.65
CA LYS A 308 -29.44 5.06 -13.31
C LYS A 308 -29.24 6.33 -12.51
N GLY A 309 -29.06 7.44 -13.21
CA GLY A 309 -28.85 8.76 -12.64
C GLY A 309 -29.57 9.79 -13.48
N GLU A 310 -30.16 10.79 -12.83
CA GLU A 310 -30.84 11.91 -13.49
C GLU A 310 -30.67 13.18 -12.66
N LEU A 311 -30.80 14.32 -13.32
CA LEU A 311 -30.83 15.63 -12.69
C LEU A 311 -32.28 16.07 -12.49
N LEU A 312 -32.66 16.35 -11.24
CA LEU A 312 -33.95 16.93 -10.87
C LEU A 312 -33.73 18.32 -10.28
N GLY A 313 -33.90 19.35 -11.10
CA GLY A 313 -33.52 20.71 -10.74
C GLY A 313 -31.99 20.82 -10.62
N GLU A 314 -31.48 21.09 -9.42
CA GLU A 314 -30.04 21.10 -9.11
C GLU A 314 -29.59 19.84 -8.33
N THR A 315 -30.49 18.88 -8.12
CA THR A 315 -30.23 17.68 -7.34
C THR A 315 -30.00 16.49 -8.24
N VAL A 316 -28.85 15.83 -8.08
CA VAL A 316 -28.57 14.53 -8.68
C VAL A 316 -29.30 13.46 -7.89
N VAL A 317 -30.06 12.62 -8.59
CA VAL A 317 -30.69 11.43 -8.04
C VAL A 317 -30.14 10.20 -8.75
N ALA A 318 -29.56 9.28 -7.99
CA ALA A 318 -29.01 8.04 -8.52
C ALA A 318 -29.61 6.82 -7.81
N LYS A 319 -29.81 5.74 -8.57
CA LYS A 319 -30.39 4.49 -8.08
C LYS A 319 -29.62 3.31 -8.65
N VAL A 320 -29.31 2.34 -7.78
CA VAL A 320 -28.71 1.06 -8.15
C VAL A 320 -29.72 -0.07 -7.97
N SER A 321 -29.87 -0.89 -8.99
CA SER A 321 -30.57 -2.18 -8.90
C SER A 321 -29.51 -3.29 -8.92
N ILE A 322 -29.62 -4.24 -7.99
CA ILE A 322 -28.64 -5.31 -7.80
C ILE A 322 -29.35 -6.64 -8.07
N SER A 323 -28.74 -7.49 -8.89
CA SER A 323 -29.16 -8.86 -9.16
C SER A 323 -27.95 -9.79 -9.12
N GLY A 324 -28.15 -11.05 -8.74
CA GLY A 324 -27.04 -12.00 -8.59
C GLY A 324 -26.13 -11.68 -7.40
N GLY A 325 -25.03 -12.43 -7.26
CA GLY A 325 -24.13 -12.40 -6.11
C GLY A 325 -24.78 -12.90 -4.81
N THR A 326 -24.03 -12.87 -3.71
CA THR A 326 -24.51 -13.38 -2.41
C THR A 326 -24.84 -12.24 -1.44
N PRO A 327 -26.12 -12.04 -1.05
CA PRO A 327 -26.48 -11.05 -0.04
C PRO A 327 -26.01 -11.48 1.38
N PRO A 328 -25.93 -10.56 2.35
CA PRO A 328 -26.19 -9.11 2.26
C PRO A 328 -25.16 -8.35 1.40
N PHE A 329 -25.59 -7.22 0.85
CA PHE A 329 -24.73 -6.34 0.06
C PHE A 329 -24.31 -5.11 0.88
N LYS A 330 -23.04 -4.74 0.78
CA LYS A 330 -22.52 -3.43 1.19
C LYS A 330 -22.51 -2.54 -0.06
N ILE A 331 -23.16 -1.38 -0.01
CA ILE A 331 -23.26 -0.43 -1.11
C ILE A 331 -22.50 0.83 -0.73
N PHE A 332 -21.63 1.31 -1.61
CA PHE A 332 -20.85 2.53 -1.43
C PHE A 332 -21.08 3.44 -2.63
N TRP A 333 -21.39 4.70 -2.36
CA TRP A 333 -21.58 5.75 -3.35
C TRP A 333 -20.48 6.79 -3.19
N SER A 334 -19.91 7.23 -4.30
CA SER A 334 -19.02 8.38 -4.37
C SER A 334 -19.34 9.23 -5.60
N SER A 335 -18.86 10.46 -5.66
CA SER A 335 -19.11 11.36 -6.78
C SER A 335 -17.90 12.26 -7.08
N SER A 336 -17.79 12.78 -8.30
CA SER A 336 -16.72 13.70 -8.70
C SER A 336 -16.71 15.01 -7.91
N SER A 337 -17.86 15.42 -7.34
CA SER A 337 -17.97 16.58 -6.44
C SER A 337 -17.77 16.25 -4.95
N GLY A 338 -17.31 15.06 -4.58
CA GLY A 338 -17.04 14.70 -3.18
C GLY A 338 -18.24 14.22 -2.37
N PHE A 339 -19.39 13.93 -3.00
CA PHE A 339 -20.49 13.28 -2.29
C PHE A 339 -20.13 11.82 -1.99
N ASN A 340 -20.36 11.38 -0.76
CA ASN A 340 -20.13 10.01 -0.33
C ASN A 340 -21.28 9.51 0.55
N ALA A 341 -21.72 8.26 0.33
CA ALA A 341 -22.77 7.61 1.13
C ALA A 341 -22.61 6.09 1.11
N SER A 342 -23.24 5.38 2.05
CA SER A 342 -23.20 3.93 2.09
C SER A 342 -24.49 3.31 2.62
N GLY A 343 -24.82 2.12 2.12
CA GLY A 343 -25.92 1.27 2.59
C GLY A 343 -27.26 1.50 1.90
N GLN A 344 -27.46 2.60 1.17
CA GLN A 344 -28.71 2.85 0.45
C GLN A 344 -28.64 2.39 -1.01
N THR A 345 -29.76 1.92 -1.57
CA THR A 345 -29.89 1.60 -3.00
C THR A 345 -30.23 2.82 -3.86
N ALA A 346 -30.47 3.97 -3.24
CA ALA A 346 -30.74 5.23 -3.89
C ALA A 346 -30.15 6.38 -3.08
N VAL A 347 -29.58 7.35 -3.78
CA VAL A 347 -29.02 8.58 -3.20
C VAL A 347 -29.60 9.80 -3.90
N ARG A 348 -29.63 10.91 -3.16
CA ARG A 348 -29.97 12.23 -3.68
C ARG A 348 -29.01 13.23 -3.06
N PHE A 349 -28.41 14.09 -3.87
CA PHE A 349 -27.49 15.11 -3.39
C PHE A 349 -27.38 16.26 -4.39
N GLN A 350 -26.96 17.42 -3.91
CA GLN A 350 -26.63 18.56 -4.74
C GLN A 350 -25.10 18.58 -4.91
N PRO A 351 -24.57 18.42 -6.13
CA PRO A 351 -23.13 18.51 -6.36
C PRO A 351 -22.60 19.88 -5.97
N THR A 352 -21.42 19.89 -5.37
CA THR A 352 -20.73 21.12 -4.95
C THR A 352 -19.30 21.17 -5.51
N PRO A 353 -19.14 21.26 -6.84
CA PRO A 353 -17.81 21.29 -7.44
C PRO A 353 -17.06 22.58 -7.07
N ARG A 354 -15.72 22.52 -7.13
CA ARG A 354 -14.82 23.66 -6.90
C ARG A 354 -14.92 24.71 -7.99
N GLU A 355 -15.24 24.27 -9.21
CA GLU A 355 -15.49 25.09 -10.38
C GLU A 355 -16.78 24.68 -11.09
N LYS A 356 -17.20 25.47 -12.07
CA LYS A 356 -18.37 25.13 -12.88
C LYS A 356 -18.08 23.84 -13.65
N GLN A 357 -18.98 22.86 -13.53
CA GLN A 357 -18.92 21.61 -14.28
C GLN A 357 -20.20 21.42 -15.10
N GLU A 358 -20.09 20.75 -16.25
CA GLU A 358 -21.23 20.45 -17.13
C GLU A 358 -21.82 19.05 -16.90
N TYR A 359 -21.12 18.22 -16.11
CA TYR A 359 -21.58 16.89 -15.72
C TYR A 359 -21.06 16.55 -14.32
N GLU A 360 -21.74 15.63 -13.66
CA GLU A 360 -21.32 15.01 -12.41
C GLU A 360 -21.18 13.50 -12.60
N VAL A 361 -20.04 12.92 -12.23
CA VAL A 361 -19.82 11.48 -12.27
C VAL A 361 -20.23 10.87 -10.94
N VAL A 362 -21.19 9.96 -10.97
CA VAL A 362 -21.61 9.18 -9.81
C VAL A 362 -21.09 7.76 -9.94
N VAL A 363 -20.39 7.28 -8.93
CA VAL A 363 -19.85 5.92 -8.84
C VAL A 363 -20.58 5.15 -7.75
N VAL A 364 -20.94 3.90 -8.04
CA VAL A 364 -21.46 2.96 -7.05
C VAL A 364 -20.63 1.69 -7.07
N LYS A 365 -20.18 1.27 -5.89
CA LYS A 365 -19.53 -0.02 -5.64
C LYS A 365 -20.45 -0.87 -4.77
N VAL A 366 -20.75 -2.07 -5.24
CA VAL A 366 -21.52 -3.07 -4.50
C VAL A 366 -20.59 -4.22 -4.17
N VAL A 367 -20.52 -4.59 -2.89
CA VAL A 367 -19.73 -5.71 -2.38
C VAL A 367 -20.66 -6.72 -1.74
N ASP A 368 -20.57 -7.97 -2.18
CA ASP A 368 -21.40 -9.06 -1.66
C ASP A 368 -20.83 -9.67 -0.35
N GLN A 369 -21.52 -10.63 0.25
CA GLN A 369 -21.09 -11.30 1.48
C GLN A 369 -19.71 -11.96 1.37
N ASN A 370 -19.31 -12.40 0.17
CA ASN A 370 -18.02 -13.05 -0.09
C ASN A 370 -16.94 -12.06 -0.54
N GLY A 371 -17.20 -10.75 -0.46
CA GLY A 371 -16.25 -9.71 -0.84
C GLY A 371 -16.17 -9.46 -2.35
N VAL A 372 -16.99 -10.13 -3.17
CA VAL A 372 -17.02 -9.92 -4.62
C VAL A 372 -17.59 -8.54 -4.88
N SER A 373 -16.82 -7.70 -5.58
CA SER A 373 -17.21 -6.32 -5.83
C SER A 373 -17.51 -6.05 -7.30
N THR A 374 -18.60 -5.32 -7.55
CA THR A 374 -18.95 -4.78 -8.86
C THR A 374 -19.07 -3.26 -8.74
N THR A 375 -18.42 -2.54 -9.64
CA THR A 375 -18.44 -1.07 -9.69
C THR A 375 -19.09 -0.61 -11.00
N LYS A 376 -19.91 0.44 -10.92
CA LYS A 376 -20.42 1.16 -12.10
C LYS A 376 -20.37 2.66 -11.87
N ARG A 377 -20.30 3.40 -12.97
CA ARG A 377 -20.42 4.86 -12.98
C ARG A 377 -21.47 5.34 -13.96
N ILE A 378 -21.94 6.57 -13.75
CA ILE A 378 -22.77 7.29 -14.71
C ILE A 378 -22.42 8.78 -14.67
N SER A 379 -22.36 9.42 -15.82
CA SER A 379 -22.30 10.88 -15.93
C SER A 379 -23.72 11.43 -15.99
N VAL A 380 -24.03 12.38 -15.10
CA VAL A 380 -25.29 13.10 -15.08
C VAL A 380 -25.03 14.51 -15.59
N GLU A 381 -25.57 14.85 -16.77
CA GLU A 381 -25.40 16.16 -17.40
C GLU A 381 -26.18 17.25 -16.66
N GLY A 382 -25.59 18.43 -16.53
CA GLY A 382 -26.20 19.59 -15.90
C GLY A 382 -25.22 20.72 -15.62
N PRO A 383 -25.68 21.99 -15.61
CA PRO A 383 -24.84 23.06 -15.09
C PRO A 383 -24.72 22.89 -13.57
N PHE A 384 -23.57 22.42 -13.11
CA PHE A 384 -23.23 22.39 -11.70
C PHE A 384 -22.41 23.62 -11.37
N HIS A 385 -22.99 24.51 -10.58
CA HIS A 385 -22.35 25.75 -10.22
C HIS A 385 -21.38 25.55 -9.06
N ARG A 386 -20.30 26.32 -9.10
CA ARG A 386 -19.33 26.41 -8.01
C ARG A 386 -20.04 26.62 -6.68
N ARG A 387 -19.54 25.95 -5.63
CA ARG A 387 -19.94 26.23 -4.25
C ARG A 387 -19.74 27.71 -3.92
N ALA A 388 -20.83 28.44 -3.65
CA ALA A 388 -20.74 29.75 -3.03
C ALA A 388 -20.26 29.56 -1.58
N GLY A 389 -19.06 30.07 -1.24
CA GLY A 389 -18.51 29.97 0.12
C GLY A 389 -17.66 28.72 0.39
N GLY A 390 -16.79 28.32 -0.55
CA GLY A 390 -15.55 27.64 -0.16
C GLY A 390 -14.60 28.66 0.46
N GLU A 391 -14.95 29.21 1.62
CA GLU A 391 -14.00 29.98 2.41
C GLU A 391 -12.85 29.04 2.76
N ILE A 392 -11.63 29.49 2.47
CA ILE A 392 -10.40 29.01 3.10
C ILE A 392 -10.68 29.09 4.60
N ASP A 393 -10.82 27.96 5.28
CA ASP A 393 -10.82 27.95 6.74
C ASP A 393 -9.39 28.32 7.12
N ILE A 394 -9.18 29.59 7.47
CA ILE A 394 -7.90 30.07 7.98
C ILE A 394 -7.61 29.32 9.28
N ASN A 395 -6.85 28.24 9.22
CA ASN A 395 -6.08 27.77 10.37
C ASN A 395 -4.61 27.60 9.97
N VAL A 396 -3.76 28.12 10.83
CA VAL A 396 -2.41 28.64 10.57
C VAL A 396 -1.47 27.96 11.58
N GLY A 397 -1.63 26.65 11.74
CA GLY A 397 -1.12 25.86 12.86
C GLY A 397 -1.88 26.06 14.17
N GLY A 398 -1.78 25.06 15.05
CA GLY A 398 -2.39 25.02 16.37
C GLY A 398 -3.77 24.32 16.45
N VAL A 399 -4.20 23.63 15.38
CA VAL A 399 -5.44 22.85 15.34
C VAL A 399 -5.23 21.54 14.62
N ARG A 400 -5.40 20.44 15.35
CA ARG A 400 -5.15 19.10 14.82
C ARG A 400 -6.08 18.80 13.65
N ASP A 401 -5.53 18.72 12.45
CA ASP A 401 -6.30 18.68 11.22
C ASP A 401 -5.74 17.71 10.15
N PHE A 402 -6.43 17.63 9.01
CA PHE A 402 -6.00 16.83 7.87
C PHE A 402 -6.61 17.32 6.56
N GLY A 403 -5.87 17.04 5.48
CA GLY A 403 -6.26 17.19 4.09
C GLY A 403 -6.40 15.84 3.38
N THR A 404 -7.23 15.78 2.32
CA THR A 404 -7.27 14.62 1.43
C THR A 404 -7.41 15.02 -0.03
N GLU A 405 -6.69 14.32 -0.89
CA GLU A 405 -6.74 14.46 -2.35
C GLU A 405 -6.91 13.08 -2.99
N ASN A 406 -8.09 12.77 -3.51
CA ASN A 406 -8.27 11.56 -4.32
C ASN A 406 -8.37 11.95 -5.78
N ALA A 407 -7.25 11.85 -6.49
CA ALA A 407 -7.12 12.34 -7.84
C ALA A 407 -7.65 11.37 -8.92
N VAL A 408 -8.34 10.29 -8.52
CA VAL A 408 -8.68 9.14 -9.38
C VAL A 408 -10.08 8.55 -9.09
N THR A 409 -11.04 9.39 -8.70
CA THR A 409 -12.38 8.98 -8.26
C THR A 409 -13.17 8.19 -9.30
N ASN A 410 -12.90 8.41 -10.60
CA ASN A 410 -13.60 7.71 -11.68
C ASN A 410 -13.25 6.22 -11.74
N GLU A 411 -12.08 5.83 -11.20
CA GLU A 411 -11.56 4.45 -11.22
C GLU A 411 -11.77 3.72 -9.89
N PHE A 412 -11.44 4.38 -8.78
CA PHE A 412 -11.33 3.70 -7.49
C PHE A 412 -12.51 3.96 -6.54
N GLY A 413 -13.41 4.87 -6.90
CA GLY A 413 -14.37 5.44 -5.97
C GLY A 413 -13.62 6.23 -4.88
N ALA A 414 -14.10 6.16 -3.63
CA ALA A 414 -13.53 6.92 -2.51
C ALA A 414 -12.56 6.08 -1.63
N LEU A 415 -11.34 5.83 -2.12
CA LEU A 415 -10.31 5.07 -1.37
C LEU A 415 -9.81 5.80 -0.11
N GLU A 416 -9.82 7.12 -0.10
CA GLU A 416 -9.54 8.04 1.00
C GLU A 416 -10.60 7.99 2.11
N GLN A 417 -11.82 7.52 1.83
CA GLN A 417 -12.95 7.65 2.75
C GLN A 417 -12.71 6.94 4.09
N GLY A 418 -11.96 5.83 4.09
CA GLY A 418 -11.56 5.14 5.32
C GLY A 418 -10.74 6.04 6.24
N PHE A 419 -9.80 6.81 5.68
CA PHE A 419 -8.99 7.78 6.39
C PHE A 419 -9.86 8.91 6.95
N ILE A 420 -10.68 9.53 6.09
CA ILE A 420 -11.61 10.63 6.47
C ILE A 420 -12.50 10.21 7.64
N ASN A 421 -13.18 9.07 7.52
CA ASN A 421 -14.11 8.57 8.53
C ASN A 421 -13.41 8.38 9.88
N ARG A 422 -12.20 7.84 9.88
CA ARG A 422 -11.50 7.50 11.12
C ARG A 422 -10.90 8.72 11.79
N MET A 423 -10.29 9.64 11.02
CA MET A 423 -9.73 10.89 11.51
C MET A 423 -10.84 11.79 12.10
N SER A 424 -11.94 11.99 11.36
CA SER A 424 -13.10 12.75 11.86
C SER A 424 -13.75 12.09 13.07
N SER A 425 -13.79 10.75 13.15
CA SER A 425 -14.30 10.05 14.33
C SER A 425 -13.41 10.21 15.57
N ASP A 426 -12.12 10.52 15.41
CA ASP A 426 -11.23 10.88 16.52
C ASP A 426 -11.31 12.36 16.90
N GLY A 427 -12.12 13.14 16.18
CA GLY A 427 -12.23 14.59 16.35
C GLY A 427 -11.06 15.35 15.74
N VAL A 428 -10.39 14.82 14.73
CA VAL A 428 -9.44 15.59 13.91
C VAL A 428 -10.23 16.44 12.93
N THR A 429 -9.87 17.71 12.81
CA THR A 429 -10.54 18.66 11.91
C THR A 429 -10.24 18.30 10.46
N LYS A 430 -11.27 18.22 9.62
CA LYS A 430 -11.06 18.05 8.17
C LYS A 430 -10.98 19.43 7.54
N ASN A 431 -9.78 19.86 7.16
CA ASN A 431 -9.58 21.17 6.55
C ASN A 431 -10.09 21.16 5.10
N PHE A 432 -9.63 20.19 4.31
CA PHE A 432 -10.10 20.00 2.95
C PHE A 432 -10.23 18.52 2.56
N SER A 433 -11.00 18.27 1.51
CA SER A 433 -11.18 16.94 0.95
C SER A 433 -11.68 17.07 -0.47
N TRP A 434 -10.76 16.85 -1.40
CA TRP A 434 -10.99 16.98 -2.83
C TRP A 434 -10.88 15.63 -3.51
N THR A 435 -11.66 15.48 -4.58
CA THR A 435 -11.83 14.21 -5.28
C THR A 435 -12.01 14.49 -6.77
N GLY A 436 -11.46 13.62 -7.62
CA GLY A 436 -11.61 13.61 -9.06
C GLY A 436 -11.18 14.93 -9.69
N MET A 437 -12.06 15.52 -10.49
CA MET A 437 -11.79 16.83 -11.13
C MET A 437 -11.63 18.00 -10.16
N ASN A 438 -11.95 17.84 -8.88
CA ASN A 438 -11.72 18.88 -7.86
C ASN A 438 -10.39 18.74 -7.14
N ALA A 439 -9.72 17.59 -7.31
CA ALA A 439 -8.37 17.35 -6.85
C ALA A 439 -7.38 18.00 -7.81
N TRP A 440 -6.60 18.96 -7.33
CA TRP A 440 -5.78 19.82 -8.18
C TRP A 440 -4.31 19.67 -7.85
N GLU A 441 -3.51 19.59 -8.91
CA GLU A 441 -2.06 19.53 -8.82
C GLU A 441 -1.47 20.79 -8.18
N GLN A 442 -2.07 21.96 -8.48
CA GLN A 442 -1.66 23.25 -7.92
C GLN A 442 -1.75 23.30 -6.40
N ASP A 443 -2.60 22.48 -5.76
CA ASP A 443 -2.70 22.44 -4.30
C ASP A 443 -1.42 21.93 -3.63
N PHE A 444 -0.48 21.37 -4.40
CA PHE A 444 0.82 20.90 -3.94
C PHE A 444 1.98 21.84 -4.29
N LYS A 445 1.73 22.93 -5.04
CA LYS A 445 2.76 23.84 -5.56
C LYS A 445 2.64 25.23 -4.93
N SER A 446 3.77 25.90 -4.72
CA SER A 446 3.76 27.31 -4.35
C SER A 446 3.11 28.21 -5.41
N SER A 447 2.31 29.20 -5.02
CA SER A 447 1.96 29.61 -3.65
C SER A 447 0.58 29.09 -3.18
N GLN A 448 0.04 28.06 -3.81
CA GLN A 448 -1.32 27.57 -3.53
C GLN A 448 -1.33 26.49 -2.45
N ASP A 449 -0.26 25.72 -2.35
CA ASP A 449 0.01 24.77 -1.27
C ASP A 449 -0.22 25.34 0.14
N SER A 450 0.21 26.57 0.41
CA SER A 450 0.01 27.23 1.71
C SER A 450 -1.47 27.47 2.04
N SER A 451 -2.41 27.27 1.10
CA SER A 451 -3.86 27.32 1.34
C SER A 451 -4.50 25.93 1.46
N TRP A 452 -3.75 24.87 1.14
CA TRP A 452 -4.24 23.50 1.00
C TRP A 452 -3.28 22.51 1.63
N VAL A 453 -2.43 21.85 0.83
CA VAL A 453 -1.58 20.74 1.27
C VAL A 453 -0.66 21.15 2.41
N ASP A 454 -0.11 22.37 2.36
CA ASP A 454 0.77 22.91 3.38
C ASP A 454 0.04 23.71 4.49
N ASN A 455 -1.28 23.58 4.55
CA ASN A 455 -2.12 24.16 5.59
C ASN A 455 -2.84 23.08 6.41
N THR A 456 -2.21 21.91 6.55
CA THR A 456 -2.72 20.81 7.37
C THR A 456 -1.60 19.99 7.96
N ASP A 457 -1.81 19.38 9.13
CA ASP A 457 -0.82 18.50 9.75
C ASP A 457 -0.42 17.31 8.83
N ILE A 458 -1.44 16.72 8.20
CA ILE A 458 -1.30 15.56 7.33
C ILE A 458 -2.19 15.65 6.10
N THR A 459 -1.58 15.45 4.94
CA THR A 459 -2.31 15.24 3.68
C THR A 459 -2.21 13.78 3.25
N PHE A 460 -3.38 13.16 3.02
CA PHE A 460 -3.47 11.81 2.42
C PHE A 460 -3.93 11.88 0.97
N TYR A 461 -3.04 11.49 0.06
CA TYR A 461 -3.27 11.49 -1.38
C TYR A 461 -3.51 10.06 -1.91
N VAL A 462 -4.41 9.95 -2.88
CA VAL A 462 -4.65 8.74 -3.67
C VAL A 462 -4.57 9.10 -5.15
N GLY A 463 -3.76 8.35 -5.91
CA GLY A 463 -3.65 8.55 -7.35
C GLY A 463 -2.69 7.58 -8.02
N HIS A 464 -2.48 7.79 -9.32
CA HIS A 464 -1.46 7.04 -10.06
C HIS A 464 -0.09 7.67 -9.86
N GLY A 465 0.95 6.87 -10.06
CA GLY A 465 2.31 7.30 -9.81
C GLY A 465 3.32 6.53 -10.64
N TYR A 466 4.50 7.13 -10.70
CA TYR A 466 5.68 6.55 -11.30
C TYR A 466 6.91 7.10 -10.57
N GLY A 467 8.10 6.66 -10.95
CA GLY A 467 9.32 7.04 -10.23
C GLY A 467 9.60 8.55 -10.17
N GLY A 468 9.06 9.36 -11.09
CA GLY A 468 9.32 10.80 -11.16
C GLY A 468 8.19 11.71 -10.68
N GLY A 469 7.04 11.17 -10.27
CA GLY A 469 5.88 11.99 -9.91
C GLY A 469 4.57 11.21 -9.74
N PHE A 470 3.47 11.95 -9.58
CA PHE A 470 2.10 11.42 -9.47
C PHE A 470 1.09 12.32 -10.18
N THR A 471 -0.08 11.78 -10.53
CA THR A 471 -0.95 12.39 -11.57
C THR A 471 -2.35 12.74 -11.08
N PHE A 472 -3.01 13.65 -11.79
CA PHE A 472 -4.36 14.11 -11.50
C PHE A 472 -5.31 13.86 -12.68
N GLU A 473 -6.59 13.60 -12.38
CA GLU A 473 -7.63 13.59 -13.42
C GLU A 473 -7.85 14.97 -14.05
N ASN A 474 -7.61 16.05 -13.29
CA ASN A 474 -7.81 17.41 -13.77
C ASN A 474 -6.61 17.87 -14.63
N THR A 475 -6.91 18.27 -15.88
CA THR A 475 -5.94 18.77 -16.87
C THR A 475 -6.08 20.27 -17.17
N THR A 476 -6.91 20.97 -16.39
CA THR A 476 -7.17 22.41 -16.55
C THR A 476 -6.56 23.26 -15.43
N GLN A 477 -6.20 22.62 -14.32
CA GLN A 477 -5.60 23.22 -13.13
C GLN A 477 -4.12 22.80 -13.06
N ASP A 478 -3.40 23.16 -14.13
CA ASP A 478 -2.02 22.77 -14.50
C ASP A 478 -1.94 21.55 -15.46
N ASP A 479 -0.82 20.82 -15.47
CA ASP A 479 -0.48 19.84 -16.50
C ASP A 479 -0.87 18.40 -16.17
N SER A 480 -1.59 18.20 -15.06
CA SER A 480 -2.08 16.95 -14.51
C SER A 480 -1.02 16.01 -13.95
N THR A 481 0.23 16.46 -13.78
CA THR A 481 1.30 15.66 -13.20
C THR A 481 2.14 16.49 -12.26
N LEU A 482 2.12 16.15 -10.96
CA LEU A 482 3.12 16.68 -10.06
C LEU A 482 4.45 15.95 -10.30
N TYR A 483 5.41 16.66 -10.87
CA TYR A 483 6.79 16.21 -10.94
C TYR A 483 7.49 16.43 -9.61
N HIS A 484 8.50 15.61 -9.39
CA HIS A 484 9.43 15.78 -8.28
C HIS A 484 10.19 17.13 -8.26
N THR A 485 10.00 18.01 -9.25
CA THR A 485 10.66 19.32 -9.40
C THR A 485 9.68 20.48 -9.32
N ASP A 486 8.43 20.22 -8.98
CA ASP A 486 7.35 21.20 -9.09
C ASP A 486 7.02 21.91 -7.78
N ALA A 487 7.39 21.34 -6.63
CA ALA A 487 7.15 21.90 -5.30
C ALA A 487 8.48 22.08 -4.54
N THR A 488 9.49 22.59 -5.26
CA THR A 488 10.84 22.79 -4.72
C THR A 488 10.83 23.85 -3.62
N ASP A 489 11.33 23.44 -2.46
CA ASP A 489 11.41 24.14 -1.18
C ASP A 489 10.03 24.48 -0.57
N ASP A 490 8.97 23.77 -0.94
CA ASP A 490 7.59 24.14 -0.58
C ASP A 490 7.01 23.30 0.59
N TRP A 491 7.21 21.98 0.66
CA TRP A 491 6.45 21.18 1.64
C TRP A 491 6.94 21.31 3.08
N GLY A 492 6.00 21.67 3.95
CA GLY A 492 6.21 21.92 5.37
C GLY A 492 6.75 23.32 5.67
N ASP A 493 6.83 24.21 4.67
CA ASP A 493 7.26 25.59 4.89
C ASP A 493 6.29 26.35 5.83
N LYS A 494 5.05 25.85 5.94
CA LYS A 494 4.01 26.31 6.86
C LYS A 494 3.58 25.26 7.89
N ASP A 495 2.66 24.34 7.56
CA ASP A 495 1.94 23.49 8.54
C ASP A 495 2.05 21.98 8.29
N LEU A 496 2.51 21.53 7.11
CA LEU A 496 2.52 20.10 6.80
C LEU A 496 3.69 19.35 7.39
N GLU A 497 3.42 18.48 8.36
CA GLU A 497 4.42 17.52 8.84
C GLU A 497 4.41 16.22 8.03
N TRP A 498 3.25 15.73 7.58
CA TRP A 498 3.16 14.39 6.98
C TRP A 498 2.44 14.36 5.64
N LEU A 499 3.15 13.92 4.59
CA LEU A 499 2.57 13.69 3.27
C LEU A 499 2.52 12.19 2.97
N ALA A 500 1.32 11.63 2.84
CA ALA A 500 1.09 10.21 2.62
C ALA A 500 0.49 9.93 1.24
N LEU A 501 1.27 9.26 0.38
CA LEU A 501 0.91 8.99 -1.02
C LEU A 501 0.55 7.52 -1.22
N LEU A 502 -0.74 7.21 -1.31
CA LEU A 502 -1.21 5.93 -1.86
C LEU A 502 -1.12 5.97 -3.39
N SER A 503 0.11 5.93 -3.88
CA SER A 503 0.44 6.04 -5.30
C SER A 503 1.65 5.17 -5.64
N CYS A 504 1.59 4.50 -6.80
CA CYS A 504 2.58 3.50 -7.19
C CYS A 504 3.95 4.12 -7.48
N GLN A 505 5.01 3.49 -6.99
CA GLN A 505 6.41 3.78 -7.36
C GLN A 505 6.95 5.20 -7.14
N VAL A 506 6.20 6.13 -6.53
CA VAL A 506 6.66 7.51 -6.27
C VAL A 506 8.00 7.53 -5.53
N LEU A 507 8.17 6.61 -4.57
CA LEU A 507 9.40 6.45 -3.77
C LEU A 507 10.27 5.27 -4.23
N LYS A 508 10.26 4.93 -5.53
CA LYS A 508 11.14 3.91 -6.12
C LYS A 508 12.61 4.24 -5.85
N ASP A 509 13.46 3.23 -5.65
CA ASP A 509 14.85 3.45 -5.18
C ASP A 509 15.66 4.24 -6.21
N SER A 510 15.50 3.89 -7.48
CA SER A 510 16.11 4.59 -8.60
C SER A 510 15.13 4.70 -9.77
N TRP A 511 15.11 5.87 -10.40
CA TRP A 511 14.36 6.14 -11.63
C TRP A 511 15.11 7.20 -12.45
N SER A 512 15.20 6.99 -13.77
CA SER A 512 15.96 7.87 -14.68
C SER A 512 17.40 8.17 -14.21
N SER A 513 18.07 7.16 -13.64
CA SER A 513 19.41 7.25 -13.03
C SER A 513 19.52 8.13 -11.78
N MET A 514 18.40 8.65 -11.26
CA MET A 514 18.36 9.41 -10.02
C MET A 514 17.89 8.51 -8.86
N SER A 515 18.52 8.64 -7.70
CA SER A 515 18.05 8.05 -6.45
C SER A 515 16.74 8.70 -5.99
N ARG A 516 16.02 8.07 -5.07
CA ARG A 516 14.82 8.69 -4.47
C ARG A 516 15.13 10.02 -3.78
N PHE A 517 16.31 10.14 -3.17
CA PHE A 517 16.73 11.36 -2.51
C PHE A 517 16.99 12.45 -3.55
N GLU A 518 17.71 12.17 -4.63
CA GLU A 518 17.94 13.15 -5.70
C GLU A 518 16.65 13.68 -6.33
N ARG A 519 15.55 12.91 -6.23
CA ARG A 519 14.24 13.29 -6.77
C ARG A 519 13.44 14.12 -5.78
N TRP A 520 13.37 13.75 -4.51
CA TRP A 520 12.45 14.38 -3.56
C TRP A 520 13.11 15.28 -2.53
N LYS A 521 14.45 15.36 -2.49
CA LYS A 521 15.18 16.05 -1.41
C LYS A 521 14.91 17.54 -1.31
N GLN A 522 14.65 18.16 -2.44
CA GLN A 522 14.45 19.59 -2.57
C GLN A 522 13.02 20.00 -2.23
N GLU A 523 12.10 19.07 -1.98
CA GLU A 523 10.71 19.39 -1.66
C GLU A 523 10.50 19.51 -0.13
N PHE A 524 11.56 19.41 0.69
CA PHE A 524 11.49 19.44 2.16
C PHE A 524 11.91 20.82 2.71
N ASP A 525 10.97 21.61 3.24
CA ASP A 525 11.24 22.83 4.04
C ASP A 525 10.48 22.86 5.39
N GLY A 526 10.39 21.68 6.01
CA GLY A 526 9.69 21.47 7.28
C GLY A 526 8.90 20.16 7.30
N LEU A 527 8.71 19.51 6.14
CA LEU A 527 8.07 18.21 6.05
C LEU A 527 8.80 17.17 6.92
N HIS A 528 8.08 16.52 7.83
CA HIS A 528 8.65 15.49 8.70
C HIS A 528 8.77 14.15 7.98
N LEU A 529 7.71 13.68 7.32
CA LEU A 529 7.70 12.40 6.60
C LEU A 529 7.00 12.48 5.25
N LEU A 530 7.68 11.96 4.22
CA LEU A 530 7.08 11.55 2.96
C LEU A 530 6.89 10.03 2.96
N LEU A 531 5.63 9.59 2.89
CA LEU A 531 5.23 8.18 2.89
C LEU A 531 4.73 7.78 1.50
N GLY A 532 5.11 6.61 1.02
CA GLY A 532 4.73 6.14 -0.31
C GLY A 532 5.16 4.72 -0.60
N PHE A 533 5.25 4.37 -1.87
CA PHE A 533 5.61 3.03 -2.33
C PHE A 533 6.79 3.03 -3.30
N HIS A 534 7.63 2.00 -3.17
CA HIS A 534 8.69 1.67 -4.13
C HIS A 534 8.16 0.83 -5.31
N THR A 535 7.17 -0.02 -5.05
CA THR A 535 6.49 -0.88 -6.05
C THR A 535 5.09 -0.37 -6.37
N ASN A 536 4.35 -1.10 -7.22
CA ASN A 536 2.91 -0.91 -7.34
C ASN A 536 2.22 -1.40 -6.06
N ALA A 537 1.18 -0.67 -5.64
CA ALA A 537 0.30 -1.05 -4.54
C ALA A 537 -1.08 -1.48 -5.04
N TYR A 538 -1.87 -2.13 -4.19
CA TYR A 538 -3.24 -2.51 -4.48
C TYR A 538 -4.23 -1.48 -3.97
N ALA A 539 -5.30 -1.27 -4.73
CA ALA A 539 -6.42 -0.39 -4.38
C ALA A 539 -7.38 -1.04 -3.35
N TRP A 540 -6.85 -1.47 -2.21
CA TRP A 540 -7.68 -2.00 -1.13
C TRP A 540 -8.33 -0.87 -0.33
N SER A 541 -9.67 -0.81 -0.35
CA SER A 541 -10.43 0.25 0.34
C SER A 541 -10.24 0.28 1.86
N SER A 542 -9.68 -0.76 2.46
CA SER A 542 -9.38 -0.83 3.89
C SER A 542 -8.03 -0.21 4.27
N PHE A 543 -7.10 0.01 3.33
CA PHE A 543 -5.74 0.48 3.63
C PHE A 543 -5.75 1.85 4.33
N SER A 544 -6.44 2.83 3.75
CA SER A 544 -6.48 4.22 4.24
C SER A 544 -7.06 4.32 5.67
N GLY A 545 -8.14 3.59 5.93
CA GLY A 545 -8.75 3.53 7.26
C GLY A 545 -7.89 2.81 8.29
N LYS A 546 -7.12 1.78 7.88
CA LYS A 546 -6.15 1.12 8.77
C LYS A 546 -4.98 2.03 9.10
N PHE A 547 -4.46 2.77 8.12
CA PHE A 547 -3.42 3.77 8.36
C PHE A 547 -3.89 4.82 9.37
N ALA A 548 -5.05 5.45 9.15
CA ALA A 548 -5.62 6.41 10.10
C ALA A 548 -5.86 5.80 11.48
N ASP A 549 -6.48 4.61 11.56
CA ASP A 549 -6.76 3.96 12.85
C ASP A 549 -5.48 3.66 13.63
N ASN A 550 -4.44 3.21 12.93
CA ASN A 550 -3.16 2.93 13.52
C ASN A 550 -2.53 4.18 14.16
N MET A 551 -2.67 5.35 13.53
CA MET A 551 -2.18 6.62 14.06
C MET A 551 -3.02 7.12 15.24
N VAL A 552 -4.34 7.16 15.10
CA VAL A 552 -5.21 7.92 16.04
C VAL A 552 -5.97 7.06 17.05
N ARG A 553 -5.79 5.74 17.09
CA ARG A 553 -6.44 4.90 18.10
C ARG A 553 -6.17 5.37 19.53
N GLN A 554 -7.23 5.36 20.33
CA GLN A 554 -7.21 5.78 21.72
C GLN A 554 -6.97 4.56 22.62
N PRO A 555 -6.16 4.68 23.69
CA PRO A 555 -6.01 3.64 24.69
C PRO A 555 -7.33 3.49 25.47
N PHE A 556 -8.24 2.64 24.99
CA PHE A 556 -9.34 2.16 25.83
C PHE A 556 -8.83 1.13 26.85
N LEU A 557 -7.78 0.38 26.47
CA LEU A 557 -7.04 -0.59 27.27
C LEU A 557 -5.54 -0.48 26.92
N TRP A 558 -4.64 -0.97 27.78
CA TRP A 558 -3.19 -0.71 27.68
C TRP A 558 -2.51 -1.27 26.43
N TRP A 559 -3.19 -2.10 25.64
CA TRP A 559 -2.71 -2.69 24.39
C TRP A 559 -3.18 -1.97 23.11
N ASN A 560 -4.12 -1.02 23.20
CA ASN A 560 -4.64 -0.29 22.03
C ASN A 560 -4.04 1.13 21.96
N LYS A 561 -2.73 1.22 21.76
CA LYS A 561 -2.00 2.49 21.73
C LYS A 561 -1.88 3.04 20.31
N PRO A 562 -1.86 4.38 20.16
CA PRO A 562 -1.51 4.99 18.88
C PRO A 562 -0.09 4.60 18.48
N MET A 563 0.15 4.49 17.19
CA MET A 563 1.46 4.19 16.62
C MET A 563 2.13 5.47 16.13
N LYS A 564 3.45 5.42 15.99
CA LYS A 564 4.20 6.42 15.21
C LYS A 564 3.69 6.43 13.77
N VAL A 565 3.72 7.58 13.12
CA VAL A 565 3.18 7.77 11.76
C VAL A 565 3.82 6.79 10.77
N LYS A 566 5.15 6.60 10.82
CA LYS A 566 5.83 5.58 9.98
C LYS A 566 5.36 4.15 10.28
N ASP A 567 5.17 3.80 11.54
CA ASP A 567 4.80 2.45 11.96
C ASP A 567 3.34 2.16 11.60
N ALA A 568 2.48 3.18 11.66
CA ALA A 568 1.11 3.11 11.20
C ALA A 568 1.03 2.81 9.70
N TRP A 569 1.88 3.44 8.89
CA TRP A 569 1.98 3.22 7.44
C TRP A 569 2.43 1.80 7.11
N PHE A 570 3.55 1.35 7.71
CA PHE A 570 4.06 0.00 7.49
C PHE A 570 3.12 -1.09 8.03
N SER A 571 2.50 -0.86 9.19
CA SER A 571 1.48 -1.77 9.72
C SER A 571 0.27 -1.88 8.78
N ALA A 572 -0.19 -0.77 8.19
CA ALA A 572 -1.27 -0.80 7.20
C ALA A 572 -0.85 -1.55 5.91
N LYS A 573 0.40 -1.41 5.47
CA LYS A 573 0.98 -2.24 4.40
C LYS A 573 0.92 -3.72 4.79
N ASP A 574 1.44 -4.10 5.96
CA ASP A 574 1.50 -5.51 6.38
C ASP A 574 0.11 -6.15 6.49
N THR A 575 -0.92 -5.39 6.87
CA THR A 575 -2.29 -5.94 6.99
C THR A 575 -3.06 -5.99 5.69
N ASN A 576 -2.64 -5.27 4.65
CA ASN A 576 -3.46 -5.09 3.45
C ASN A 576 -2.75 -5.41 2.14
N GLN A 577 -1.46 -5.18 2.04
CA GLN A 577 -0.71 -5.40 0.81
C GLN A 577 -0.08 -6.81 0.83
N PRO A 578 -0.12 -7.57 -0.28
CA PRO A 578 0.51 -8.88 -0.36
C PRO A 578 2.04 -8.76 -0.40
N SER A 579 2.73 -9.91 -0.30
CA SER A 579 4.18 -9.96 -0.37
C SER A 579 4.74 -9.36 -1.68
N GLY A 580 5.90 -8.71 -1.58
CA GLY A 580 6.55 -8.04 -2.70
C GLY A 580 6.02 -6.63 -3.00
N VAL A 581 5.11 -6.10 -2.18
CA VAL A 581 4.74 -4.68 -2.19
C VAL A 581 5.59 -3.93 -1.17
N VAL A 582 6.53 -3.13 -1.68
CA VAL A 582 7.48 -2.41 -0.83
C VAL A 582 6.97 -1.00 -0.53
N ALA A 583 6.66 -0.74 0.74
CA ALA A 583 6.33 0.60 1.25
C ALA A 583 7.60 1.34 1.69
N VAL A 584 7.55 2.67 1.67
CA VAL A 584 8.67 3.55 2.01
C VAL A 584 8.22 4.68 2.93
N ALA A 585 9.05 5.00 3.90
CA ALA A 585 9.04 6.28 4.60
C ALA A 585 10.38 6.99 4.34
N MET A 586 10.34 8.29 4.06
CA MET A 586 11.50 9.15 3.84
C MET A 586 11.38 10.41 4.70
N GLY A 587 12.51 10.92 5.17
CA GLY A 587 12.58 12.17 5.92
C GLY A 587 14.00 12.76 5.94
N VAL A 588 14.17 13.82 6.72
CA VAL A 588 15.42 14.58 6.81
C VAL A 588 16.09 14.44 8.19
N PHE A 589 17.35 14.84 8.28
CA PHE A 589 18.05 15.04 9.56
C PHE A 589 18.96 16.27 9.55
N ARG A 590 19.13 16.89 10.73
CA ARG A 590 20.00 18.04 10.96
C ARG A 590 21.47 17.66 11.16
N TYR A 591 22.37 18.63 11.20
CA TYR A 591 23.82 18.41 11.45
C TYR A 591 24.13 17.71 12.79
N ASP A 592 23.26 17.85 13.79
CA ASP A 592 23.35 17.15 15.08
C ASP A 592 22.66 15.76 15.06
N GLY A 593 22.13 15.36 13.90
CA GLY A 593 21.44 14.10 13.66
C GLY A 593 19.96 14.11 14.02
N VAL A 594 19.40 15.22 14.52
CA VAL A 594 17.98 15.34 14.90
C VAL A 594 17.08 15.02 13.71
N SER A 595 16.04 14.21 13.94
CA SER A 595 15.09 13.78 12.92
C SER A 595 13.69 13.49 13.49
N ASN A 596 12.67 13.61 12.63
CA ASN A 596 11.25 13.39 12.91
C ASN A 596 10.78 11.95 12.66
N MET A 597 11.71 11.01 12.45
CA MET A 597 11.40 9.61 12.13
C MET A 597 10.48 8.91 13.16
N ASN A 598 10.48 9.35 14.41
CA ASN A 598 9.70 8.73 15.49
C ASN A 598 8.41 9.48 15.84
N ASP A 599 7.95 10.35 14.97
CA ASP A 599 6.76 11.15 15.19
C ASP A 599 5.51 10.30 15.41
N TYR A 600 4.73 10.71 16.39
CA TYR A 600 3.32 10.38 16.48
C TYR A 600 2.50 11.46 15.77
N PHE A 601 1.27 11.14 15.39
CA PHE A 601 0.33 12.20 15.02
C PHE A 601 0.07 13.13 16.21
N TRP A 602 -0.22 14.41 15.97
CA TRP A 602 -0.48 15.37 17.04
C TRP A 602 -1.54 14.87 18.04
N GLY A 603 -1.28 15.08 19.33
CA GLY A 603 -2.10 14.57 20.43
C GLY A 603 -1.99 13.07 20.72
N LYS A 604 -1.12 12.33 20.03
CA LYS A 604 -0.96 10.87 20.20
C LYS A 604 0.38 10.44 20.78
N GLY A 605 1.34 11.36 20.85
CA GLY A 605 2.67 11.12 21.41
C GLY A 605 3.57 12.32 21.13
N SER A 606 4.88 12.10 21.16
CA SER A 606 5.85 13.14 20.83
C SER A 606 5.96 13.37 19.33
N VAL A 607 6.20 14.63 18.96
CA VAL A 607 6.54 15.06 17.61
C VAL A 607 7.92 15.71 17.64
N GLY A 608 8.72 15.55 16.60
CA GLY A 608 10.01 16.23 16.43
C GLY A 608 9.85 17.71 16.02
N PRO A 609 10.95 18.47 15.95
CA PRO A 609 10.91 19.86 15.51
C PRO A 609 10.83 19.96 13.98
N ASP A 610 10.27 21.06 13.45
CA ASP A 610 10.41 21.37 12.03
C ASP A 610 11.89 21.52 11.66
N ILE A 611 12.30 20.87 10.58
CA ILE A 611 13.64 20.98 10.02
C ILE A 611 13.55 21.74 8.71
N ARG A 612 13.86 23.04 8.77
CA ARG A 612 13.90 23.92 7.60
C ARG A 612 15.02 23.53 6.65
N ASP A 613 14.88 23.83 5.36
CA ASP A 613 15.85 23.44 4.32
C ASP A 613 17.28 23.87 4.71
N SER A 614 17.41 25.09 5.25
CA SER A 614 18.71 25.63 5.67
C SER A 614 19.42 24.82 6.77
N ASP A 615 18.68 24.01 7.53
CA ASP A 615 19.18 23.16 8.62
C ASP A 615 19.38 21.68 8.21
N ILE A 616 18.93 21.27 7.02
CA ILE A 616 19.06 19.89 6.53
C ILE A 616 20.53 19.56 6.26
N ALA A 617 21.02 18.53 6.95
CA ALA A 617 22.35 17.94 6.72
C ALA A 617 22.31 16.70 5.82
N GLY A 618 21.15 16.05 5.73
CA GLY A 618 20.95 14.90 4.85
C GLY A 618 19.58 14.25 5.01
N TYR A 619 19.44 13.09 4.38
CA TYR A 619 18.17 12.41 4.16
C TYR A 619 18.24 10.96 4.61
N TRP A 620 17.12 10.41 5.04
CA TRP A 620 17.00 9.00 5.38
C TRP A 620 15.74 8.40 4.78
N SER A 621 15.75 7.07 4.58
CA SER A 621 14.55 6.31 4.23
C SER A 621 14.56 4.93 4.85
N ILE A 622 13.37 4.40 5.10
CA ILE A 622 13.12 2.99 5.44
C ILE A 622 12.29 2.39 4.32
N SER A 623 12.76 1.30 3.72
CA SER A 623 11.97 0.49 2.78
C SER A 623 11.55 -0.81 3.48
N SER A 624 10.24 -1.11 3.50
CA SER A 624 9.64 -2.28 4.12
C SER A 624 9.01 -3.18 3.05
N PRO A 625 9.56 -4.39 2.80
CA PRO A 625 9.33 -5.20 1.59
C PRO A 625 7.97 -5.91 1.47
#